data_AF-A0A0B1TR92-F1
#
_entry.id   AF-A0A0B1TR92-F1
#
_cell.length_a   1.000
_cell.length_b   1.000
_cell.length_c   1.000
_cell.angle_alpha   90.00
_cell.angle_beta   90.00
_cell.angle_gamma   90.00
#
_symmetry.space_group_name_H-M   'P 1'
#
loop_
_entity.id
_entity.type
_entity.pdbx_description
1 polymer ?
#
loop_
_entity_poly.entity_id
_entity_poly.type
_entity_poly.pdbx_seq_one_letter_code
_entity_poly.pdbx_strand_id
1 'polypeptide(L)' 'MRSNAVVGEQFAEWVLKLGNGELGSEQEMVRVPEPCFASSDLIEEVFGEHITNNDFEALSRRVILTTTNDRVQEINLKV' A
#
# COMPACT_ATOMS: atom_id res chain seq x y z
N MET A 1 22.84 6.91 3.68
CA MET A 1 21.84 7.19 2.63
C MET A 1 21.69 5.92 1.81
N ARG A 2 20.64 5.11 2.03
CA ARG A 2 20.35 3.94 1.15
C ARG A 2 19.64 4.49 -0.09
N SER A 3 20.05 4.08 -1.30
CA SER A 3 19.42 4.57 -2.52
C SER A 3 18.00 4.01 -2.66
N ASN A 4 17.08 4.75 -3.28
CA ASN A 4 15.70 4.30 -3.52
C ASN A 4 15.64 2.99 -4.35
N ALA A 5 16.64 2.70 -5.17
CA ALA A 5 16.74 1.46 -5.93
C ALA A 5 16.90 0.22 -5.03
N VAL A 6 17.72 0.34 -3.97
CA VAL A 6 17.97 -0.76 -3.02
C VAL A 6 16.71 -1.11 -2.20
N VAL A 7 15.83 -0.13 -1.95
CA VAL A 7 14.55 -0.36 -1.27
C VAL A 7 13.56 -1.10 -2.18
N GLY A 8 13.51 -0.74 -3.48
CA GLY A 8 12.67 -1.41 -4.47
C GLY A 8 13.06 -2.88 -4.71
N GLU A 9 14.36 -3.17 -4.83
CA GLU A 9 14.85 -4.54 -5.00
C GLU A 9 14.54 -5.43 -3.78
N GLN A 10 14.67 -4.89 -2.56
CA GLN A 10 14.34 -5.62 -1.33
C GLN A 10 12.84 -5.92 -1.20
N PHE A 11 11.97 -5.00 -1.62
CA PHE A 11 10.53 -5.23 -1.61
C PHE A 11 10.12 -6.27 -2.66
N ALA A 12 10.68 -6.20 -3.87
CA ALA A 12 10.40 -7.15 -4.93
C ALA A 12 10.81 -8.58 -4.52
N GLU A 13 11.99 -8.74 -3.94
CA GLU A 13 12.44 -10.03 -3.41
C GLU A 13 11.51 -10.55 -2.29
N TRP A 14 11.06 -9.67 -1.40
CA TRP A 14 10.11 -10.03 -0.36
C TRP A 14 8.78 -10.53 -0.94
N VAL A 15 8.22 -9.86 -1.96
CA VAL A 15 6.97 -10.29 -2.62
C VAL A 15 7.13 -11.66 -3.28
N LEU A 16 8.26 -11.93 -3.93
CA LEU A 16 8.53 -13.23 -4.55
C LEU A 16 8.60 -14.35 -3.50
N LYS A 17 9.32 -14.12 -2.40
CA LYS A 17 9.40 -15.09 -1.30
C LYS A 17 8.04 -15.33 -0.65
N LEU A 18 7.20 -14.30 -0.53
CA LEU A 18 5.82 -14.45 -0.04
C LEU A 18 5.02 -15.40 -0.94
N GLY A 19 5.04 -15.15 -2.25
CA GLY A 19 4.33 -15.96 -3.24
C GLY A 19 4.82 -17.41 -3.32
N ASN A 20 6.12 -17.63 -3.09
CA ASN A 20 6.72 -18.96 -3.05
C ASN A 20 6.50 -19.70 -1.72
N GLY A 21 5.92 -19.07 -0.70
CA GLY A 21 5.78 -19.66 0.64
C GLY A 21 7.11 -19.80 1.40
N GLU A 22 8.12 -19.02 1.01
CA GLU A 22 9.46 -19.04 1.62
C GLU A 22 9.58 -18.09 2.83
N LEU A 23 8.63 -17.17 2.99
CA LEU A 23 8.53 -16.31 4.17
C LEU A 23 7.83 -17.07 5.31
N GLY A 24 8.57 -17.88 6.04
CA GLY A 24 8.09 -18.59 7.23
C GLY A 24 8.96 -18.34 8.45
N SER A 25 8.34 -18.23 9.61
CA SER A 25 8.98 -18.32 10.92
C SER A 25 8.24 -19.34 11.79
N GLU A 26 8.73 -19.62 13.00
CA GLU A 26 8.26 -20.69 13.89
C GLU A 26 6.76 -20.63 14.28
N GLN A 27 6.02 -19.59 13.88
CA GLN A 27 4.60 -19.38 14.20
C GLN A 27 3.69 -19.22 12.97
N GLU A 28 4.15 -19.59 11.76
CA GLU A 28 3.39 -19.45 10.50
C GLU A 28 2.96 -18.01 10.16
N MET A 29 3.54 -17.01 10.81
CA MET A 29 3.27 -15.60 10.55
C MET A 29 4.34 -14.97 9.65
N VAL A 30 3.89 -14.21 8.66
CA VAL A 30 4.73 -13.36 7.82
C VAL A 30 4.82 -11.96 8.44
N ARG A 31 6.03 -11.43 8.58
CA ARG A 31 6.22 -10.02 8.90
C ARG A 31 6.12 -9.17 7.63
N VAL A 32 5.10 -8.32 7.59
CA VAL A 32 4.91 -7.34 6.51
C VAL A 32 5.89 -6.17 6.68
N PRO A 33 6.52 -5.66 5.60
CA PRO A 33 7.38 -4.50 5.66
C PRO A 33 6.65 -3.25 6.19
N GLU A 34 7.34 -2.45 6.99
CA GLU A 34 6.79 -1.22 7.58
C GLU A 34 6.21 -0.24 6.54
N PRO A 35 6.80 -0.04 5.35
CA PRO A 35 6.22 0.82 4.31
C PRO A 35 4.86 0.38 3.77
N CYS A 36 4.37 -0.82 4.10
CA CYS A 36 3.04 -1.28 3.69
C CYS A 36 1.93 -0.81 4.62
N PHE A 37 2.27 -0.22 5.76
CA PHE A 37 1.30 0.29 6.73
C PHE A 37 1.11 1.79 6.54
N ALA A 38 -0.15 2.22 6.44
CA ALA A 38 -0.48 3.63 6.56
C ALA A 38 -0.19 4.11 7.99
N SER A 39 0.34 5.31 8.13
CA SER A 39 0.67 5.93 9.43
C SER A 39 -0.51 6.73 10.01
N SER A 40 -1.52 6.99 9.20
CA SER A 40 -2.68 7.85 9.45
C SER A 40 -3.87 7.41 8.58
N ASP A 41 -4.81 8.32 8.30
CA ASP A 41 -5.96 8.01 7.47
C ASP A 41 -5.54 7.66 6.04
N LEU A 42 -5.91 6.46 5.59
CA LEU A 42 -5.50 5.92 4.29
C LEU A 42 -6.00 6.77 3.11
N ILE A 43 -7.18 7.40 3.23
CA ILE A 43 -7.74 8.23 2.16
C ILE A 43 -6.90 9.49 2.01
N GLU A 44 -6.55 10.13 3.13
CA GLU A 44 -5.69 11.31 3.14
C GLU A 44 -4.29 10.99 2.59
N GLU A 45 -3.67 9.89 3.01
CA GLU A 45 -2.34 9.49 2.54
C GLU A 45 -2.30 9.17 1.04
N VAL A 46 -3.36 8.59 0.50
CA VAL A 46 -3.41 8.19 -0.92
C VAL A 46 -3.84 9.36 -1.80
N PHE A 47 -4.84 10.15 -1.38
CA PHE A 47 -5.51 11.12 -2.25
C PHE A 47 -5.41 12.59 -1.79
N GLY A 48 -5.20 12.88 -0.51
CA GLY A 48 -5.39 14.21 0.10
C GLY A 48 -4.61 15.34 -0.58
N GLU A 49 -3.30 15.15 -0.79
CA GLU A 49 -2.45 16.13 -1.47
C GLU A 49 -2.91 16.38 -2.91
N HIS A 50 -3.30 15.33 -3.63
CA HIS A 50 -3.66 15.41 -5.04
C HIS A 50 -5.03 16.02 -5.27
N ILE A 51 -6.00 15.77 -4.36
CA ILE A 51 -7.29 16.45 -4.35
C ILE A 51 -7.10 17.94 -4.10
N THR A 52 -6.33 18.30 -3.06
CA THR A 52 -6.06 19.70 -2.68
C THR A 52 -5.43 20.48 -3.82
N ASN A 53 -4.53 19.84 -4.58
CA ASN A 53 -3.81 20.46 -5.70
C ASN A 53 -4.54 20.35 -7.06
N ASN A 54 -5.73 19.73 -7.12
CA ASN A 54 -6.44 19.41 -8.38
C ASN A 54 -5.59 18.61 -9.39
N ASP A 55 -4.73 17.72 -8.91
CA ASP A 55 -3.85 16.88 -9.74
C ASP A 55 -4.58 15.59 -10.17
N PHE A 56 -5.48 15.74 -11.15
CA PHE A 56 -6.28 14.63 -11.66
C PHE A 56 -5.45 13.52 -12.31
N GLU A 57 -4.28 13.85 -12.87
CA GLU A 57 -3.40 12.84 -13.45
C GLU A 57 -2.84 11.93 -12.35
N ALA A 58 -2.32 12.51 -11.26
CA ALA A 58 -1.86 11.73 -10.12
C ALA A 58 -2.98 10.93 -9.45
N LEU A 59 -4.18 11.50 -9.33
CA LEU A 59 -5.36 10.79 -8.78
C LEU A 59 -5.70 9.56 -9.61
N SER A 60 -5.72 9.68 -10.94
CA SER A 60 -6.08 8.57 -11.85
C SER A 60 -5.16 7.35 -11.78
N ARG A 61 -3.95 7.51 -11.22
CA ARG A 61 -2.95 6.44 -11.08
C ARG A 61 -3.04 5.70 -9.74
N ARG A 62 -4.07 5.98 -8.93
CA ARG A 62 -4.21 5.46 -7.57
C ARG A 62 -5.56 4.76 -7.38
N VAL A 63 -5.56 3.76 -6.51
CA VAL A 63 -6.75 3.00 -6.13
C VAL A 63 -6.62 2.51 -4.70
N ILE A 64 -7.72 2.52 -3.95
CA ILE A 64 -7.83 1.81 -2.67
C ILE A 64 -8.62 0.53 -2.91
N LEU A 65 -8.02 -0.61 -2.56
CA LEU A 65 -8.66 -1.93 -2.64
C LEU A 65 -9.10 -2.37 -1.25
N THR A 66 -10.25 -3.01 -1.16
CA THR A 66 -10.77 -3.56 0.09
C THR A 66 -11.53 -4.86 -0.16
N THR A 67 -11.79 -5.61 0.91
CA THR A 67 -12.32 -6.98 0.83
C THR A 67 -13.82 -7.04 0.58
N THR A 68 -14.57 -5.96 0.81
CA THR A 68 -16.03 -5.95 0.67
C THR A 68 -16.56 -4.72 -0.07
N ASN A 69 -17.66 -4.89 -0.79
CA ASN A 69 -18.31 -3.79 -1.50
C ASN A 69 -18.87 -2.72 -0.55
N ASP A 70 -19.38 -3.11 0.61
CA ASP A 70 -19.86 -2.14 1.62
C ASP A 70 -18.73 -1.21 2.04
N ARG A 71 -17.52 -1.76 2.23
CA ARG A 71 -16.34 -0.95 2.56
C ARG A 71 -15.89 -0.08 1.39
N VAL A 72 -16.04 -0.55 0.14
CA VAL A 72 -15.83 0.29 -1.05
C VAL A 72 -16.78 1.49 -1.02
N GLN A 73 -18.07 1.28 -0.73
CA GLN A 73 -19.04 2.37 -0.67
C GLN A 73 -18.71 3.38 0.43
N GLU A 74 -18.35 2.91 1.62
CA GLU A 74 -17.92 3.78 2.72
C GLU A 74 -16.69 4.63 2.37
N ILE A 75 -15.72 4.06 1.66
CA ILE A 75 -14.51 4.78 1.23
C ILE A 75 -14.85 5.80 0.16
N ASN A 76 -15.62 5.40 -0.87
CA ASN A 76 -15.98 6.29 -1.97
C ASN A 76 -16.83 7.50 -1.55
N LEU A 77 -17.58 7.41 -0.45
CA LEU A 77 -18.33 8.56 0.09
C LEU A 77 -17.44 9.60 0.79
N LYS A 78 -16.16 9.27 1.04
CA LYS A 78 -15.20 10.13 1.73
C LYS A 78 -14.11 10.71 0.81
N VAL A 79 -14.05 10.24 -0.43
CA VAL A 79 -13.19 10.78 -1.51
C VAL A 79 -13.97 11.83 -2.27
#